data_AF-A0A7J7DQE1-F1
#
_entry.id   AF-A0A7J7DQE1-F1
#
_cell.length_a   1.000
_cell.length_b   1.000
_cell.length_c   1.000
_cell.angle_alpha   90.00
_cell.angle_beta   90.00
_cell.angle_gamma   90.00
#
_symmetry.space_group_name_H-M   'P 1'
#
loop_
_entity.id
_entity.type
_entity.pdbx_description
1 polymer ?
#
loop_
_entity_poly.entity_id
_entity_poly.type
_entity_poly.pdbx_seq_one_letter_code
_entity_poly.pdbx_strand_id
1 'polypeptide(L)'
;MSTLDSIDSFLFYLSRAFCSPLAVFIQIQGCFICLALALGWALAAYVRNREIKQMKDSIRGGNSFAFLFHDINELEHSNQVNLPRVTVVMPLKGFGEHNLHNWRSQITSLYGGPLEFLFMLESTEDPAYHAVSRLLSEFKDDIDAKIIVAGLSTTCSQKIHNQLVGVEKMHKESKYVLFLDDDVRLHPGSIGALTAEMEKNPEIFIQTGYPLDLPSGSLGSYCIYEYHMV
;
A
#
# COMPACT_ATOMS: atom_id res chain seq x y z
N MET A 1 -36.62 50.87 -9.21
CA MET A 1 -35.42 51.72 -9.04
C MET A 1 -34.72 51.42 -7.71
N SER A 2 -35.41 51.34 -6.57
CA SER A 2 -34.76 51.14 -5.25
C SER A 2 -33.96 49.82 -5.06
N THR A 3 -34.31 48.74 -5.76
CA THR A 3 -33.60 47.46 -5.63
C THR A 3 -32.26 47.44 -6.35
N LEU A 4 -32.14 48.15 -7.48
CA LEU A 4 -30.89 48.28 -8.24
C LEU A 4 -29.89 49.16 -7.48
N ASP A 5 -30.36 50.29 -6.92
CA ASP A 5 -29.52 51.21 -6.13
C ASP A 5 -28.94 50.54 -4.86
N SER A 6 -29.71 49.63 -4.25
CA SER A 6 -29.27 48.85 -3.09
C SER A 6 -28.22 47.79 -3.45
N ILE A 7 -28.31 47.17 -4.63
CA ILE A 7 -27.32 46.21 -5.13
C ILE A 7 -26.02 46.95 -5.47
N ASP A 8 -26.11 48.09 -6.14
CA ASP A 8 -24.93 48.90 -6.51
C ASP A 8 -24.18 49.41 -5.28
N SER A 9 -24.90 49.88 -4.26
CA SER A 9 -24.32 50.30 -2.99
C SER A 9 -23.63 49.15 -2.25
N PHE A 10 -24.23 47.96 -2.28
CA PHE A 10 -23.65 46.75 -1.70
C PHE A 10 -22.38 46.31 -2.43
N LEU A 11 -22.39 46.31 -3.78
CA LEU A 11 -21.22 45.99 -4.60
C LEU A 11 -20.09 47.00 -4.39
N PHE A 12 -20.41 48.29 -4.25
CA PHE A 12 -19.41 49.33 -3.96
C PHE A 12 -18.76 49.13 -2.58
N TYR A 13 -19.56 48.80 -1.56
CA TYR A 13 -19.05 48.48 -0.22
C TYR A 13 -18.15 47.25 -0.24
N LEU A 14 -18.59 46.17 -0.90
CA LEU A 14 -17.77 44.96 -1.08
C LEU A 14 -16.47 45.27 -1.83
N SER A 15 -16.51 46.08 -2.88
CA SER A 15 -15.31 46.50 -3.62
C SER A 15 -14.32 47.23 -2.71
N ARG A 16 -14.77 48.20 -1.89
CA ARG A 16 -13.88 48.86 -0.92
C ARG A 16 -13.34 47.89 0.14
N ALA A 17 -14.14 46.93 0.59
CA ALA A 17 -13.71 45.93 1.55
C ALA A 17 -12.64 45.00 0.98
N PHE A 18 -12.86 44.47 -0.24
CA PHE A 18 -11.91 43.59 -0.94
C PHE A 18 -10.64 44.31 -1.42
N CYS A 19 -10.71 45.62 -1.64
CA CYS A 19 -9.56 46.45 -2.00
C CYS A 19 -8.87 47.10 -0.78
N SER A 20 -9.29 46.79 0.46
CA SER A 20 -8.60 47.26 1.65
C SER A 20 -7.18 46.66 1.73
N PRO A 21 -6.18 47.36 2.30
CA PRO A 21 -4.81 46.84 2.38
C PRO A 21 -4.72 45.46 3.04
N LEU A 22 -5.55 45.21 4.07
CA LEU A 22 -5.63 43.91 4.74
C LEU A 22 -6.22 42.82 3.82
N ALA A 23 -7.29 43.12 3.10
CA ALA A 23 -7.90 42.16 2.17
C ALA A 23 -6.95 41.83 1.00
N VAL A 24 -6.28 42.83 0.43
CA VAL A 24 -5.27 42.65 -0.61
C VAL A 24 -4.09 41.82 -0.08
N PHE A 25 -3.63 42.05 1.14
CA PHE A 25 -2.59 41.23 1.76
C PHE A 25 -3.01 39.76 1.85
N ILE A 26 -4.22 39.47 2.35
CA ILE A 26 -4.76 38.11 2.42
C ILE A 26 -4.90 37.49 1.03
N GLN A 27 -5.37 38.24 0.04
CA GLN A 27 -5.49 37.78 -1.35
C GLN A 27 -4.13 37.40 -1.94
N ILE A 28 -3.09 38.23 -1.73
CA ILE A 28 -1.73 37.94 -2.22
C ILE A 28 -1.19 36.65 -1.59
N GLN A 29 -1.39 36.45 -0.28
CA GLN A 29 -1.00 35.20 0.38
C GLN A 29 -1.75 34.01 -0.21
N GLY A 30 -3.06 34.14 -0.43
CA GLY A 30 -3.87 33.10 -1.09
C GLY A 30 -3.39 32.78 -2.51
N CYS A 31 -3.06 33.80 -3.31
CA CYS A 31 -2.50 33.61 -4.65
C CYS A 31 -1.16 32.87 -4.60
N PHE A 32 -0.28 33.20 -3.66
CA PHE A 32 1.01 32.53 -3.51
C PHE A 32 0.85 31.04 -3.18
N ILE A 33 -0.04 30.71 -2.24
CA ILE A 33 -0.36 29.33 -1.87
C ILE A 33 -0.93 28.57 -3.08
N CYS A 34 -1.90 29.14 -3.79
CA CYS A 34 -2.49 28.51 -4.98
C CYS A 34 -1.47 28.28 -6.09
N LEU A 35 -0.56 29.23 -6.33
CA LEU A 35 0.51 29.09 -7.33
C LEU A 35 1.51 28.01 -6.93
N ALA A 36 1.89 27.93 -5.66
CA ALA A 36 2.79 26.90 -5.16
C ALA A 36 2.18 25.50 -5.33
N LEU A 37 0.91 25.33 -4.94
CA LEU A 37 0.19 24.05 -5.12
C LEU A 37 0.02 23.68 -6.60
N ALA A 38 -0.32 24.64 -7.46
CA ALA A 38 -0.47 24.39 -8.89
C ALA A 38 0.87 24.01 -9.56
N LEU A 39 1.97 24.66 -9.16
CA LEU A 39 3.31 24.31 -9.63
C LEU A 39 3.72 22.92 -9.15
N GLY A 40 3.54 22.61 -7.87
CA GLY A 40 3.81 21.29 -7.30
C GLY A 40 3.03 20.19 -8.02
N TRP A 41 1.73 20.40 -8.24
CA TRP A 41 0.88 19.49 -9.01
C TRP A 41 1.37 19.30 -10.44
N ALA A 42 1.76 20.37 -11.13
CA ALA A 42 2.26 20.29 -12.50
C ALA A 42 3.59 19.51 -12.59
N LEU A 43 4.50 19.73 -11.64
CA LEU A 43 5.76 18.98 -11.54
C LEU A 43 5.51 17.50 -11.21
N ALA A 44 4.61 17.21 -10.27
CA ALA A 44 4.21 15.84 -9.93
C ALA A 44 3.54 15.14 -11.13
N ALA A 45 2.70 15.84 -11.88
CA ALA A 45 2.09 15.33 -13.11
C ALA A 45 3.14 15.07 -14.20
N TYR A 46 4.14 15.93 -14.34
CA TYR A 46 5.24 15.72 -15.28
C TYR A 46 6.03 14.45 -14.94
N VAL A 47 6.42 14.25 -13.67
CA VAL A 47 7.12 13.04 -13.21
C VAL A 47 6.25 11.81 -13.44
N ARG A 48 4.99 11.82 -13.00
CA ARG A 48 4.05 10.70 -13.19
C ARG A 48 3.90 10.31 -14.67
N ASN A 49 3.74 11.30 -15.55
CA ASN A 49 3.60 11.03 -16.98
C ASN A 49 4.89 10.48 -17.60
N ARG A 50 6.05 10.93 -17.12
CA ARG A 50 7.35 10.37 -17.51
C ARG A 50 7.47 8.90 -17.09
N GLU A 51 7.15 8.57 -15.85
CA GLU A 51 7.21 7.17 -15.35
C GLU A 51 6.23 6.26 -16.11
N ILE A 52 4.99 6.71 -16.31
CA ILE A 52 4.01 5.96 -17.11
C ILE A 52 4.51 5.73 -18.54
N LYS A 53 5.14 6.74 -19.15
CA LYS A 53 5.71 6.60 -20.49
C LYS A 53 6.86 5.59 -20.48
N GLN A 54 7.78 5.68 -19.52
CA GLN A 54 8.89 4.74 -19.40
C GLN A 54 8.38 3.30 -19.22
N MET A 55 7.43 3.05 -18.32
CA MET A 55 6.82 1.73 -18.15
C MET A 55 6.20 1.20 -19.44
N LYS A 56 5.45 2.05 -20.16
CA LYS A 56 4.83 1.66 -21.45
C LYS A 56 5.87 1.35 -22.53
N ASP A 57 6.94 2.14 -22.61
CA ASP A 57 8.02 1.93 -23.56
C ASP A 57 8.80 0.66 -23.22
N SER A 58 9.04 0.36 -21.93
CA SER A 58 9.64 -0.89 -21.47
C SER A 58 8.76 -2.12 -21.78
N ILE A 59 7.44 -2.03 -21.58
CA ILE A 59 6.50 -3.10 -21.95
C ILE A 59 6.55 -3.36 -23.45
N ARG A 60 6.57 -2.30 -24.28
CA ARG A 60 6.73 -2.42 -25.74
C ARG A 60 8.08 -3.01 -26.14
N GLY A 61 9.12 -2.75 -25.34
CA GLY A 61 10.45 -3.33 -25.49
C GLY A 61 10.58 -4.79 -25.03
N GLY A 62 9.50 -5.41 -24.52
CA GLY A 62 9.48 -6.82 -24.12
C GLY A 62 9.47 -7.06 -22.61
N ASN A 63 9.57 -6.03 -21.76
CA ASN A 63 9.45 -6.17 -20.32
C ASN A 63 7.96 -6.11 -19.88
N SER A 64 7.26 -7.24 -19.95
CA SER A 64 5.87 -7.38 -19.48
C SER A 64 5.67 -7.06 -17.99
N PHE A 65 6.76 -7.06 -17.21
CA PHE A 65 6.76 -6.79 -15.77
C PHE A 65 7.33 -5.41 -15.41
N ALA A 66 7.30 -4.45 -16.35
CA ALA A 66 7.81 -3.10 -16.10
C ALA A 66 7.11 -2.36 -14.94
N PHE A 67 5.95 -2.84 -14.50
CA PHE A 67 5.24 -2.33 -13.33
C PHE A 67 5.80 -2.85 -11.99
N LEU A 68 6.70 -3.84 -12.03
CA LEU A 68 7.40 -4.42 -10.87
C LEU A 68 8.87 -4.05 -10.89
N PHE A 69 9.53 -4.24 -12.03
CA PHE A 69 10.97 -4.08 -12.18
C PHE A 69 11.29 -3.27 -13.44
N HIS A 70 12.15 -2.27 -13.31
CA HIS A 70 12.64 -1.53 -14.47
C HIS A 70 13.49 -2.42 -15.39
N ASP A 71 14.35 -3.25 -14.79
CA ASP A 71 15.13 -4.27 -15.48
C ASP A 71 14.50 -5.66 -15.29
N ILE A 72 14.09 -6.29 -16.38
CA ILE A 72 13.51 -7.63 -16.34
C ILE A 72 14.53 -8.69 -15.91
N ASN A 73 15.84 -8.43 -16.07
CA ASN A 73 16.88 -9.36 -15.70
C ASN A 73 16.94 -9.58 -14.18
N GLU A 74 16.35 -8.69 -13.37
CA GLU A 74 16.22 -8.93 -11.93
C GLU A 74 15.39 -10.18 -11.63
N LEU A 75 14.47 -10.57 -12.52
CA LEU A 75 13.68 -11.81 -12.41
C LEU A 75 14.44 -13.07 -12.86
N GLU A 76 15.68 -12.95 -13.34
CA GLU A 76 16.49 -14.13 -13.69
C GLU A 76 16.75 -15.01 -12.47
N HIS A 77 16.78 -16.32 -12.71
CA HIS A 77 16.97 -17.32 -11.66
C HIS A 77 18.24 -17.09 -10.82
N SER A 78 19.33 -16.65 -11.46
CA SER A 78 20.60 -16.30 -10.79
C SER A 78 20.42 -15.26 -9.68
N ASN A 79 19.56 -14.26 -9.90
CA ASN A 79 19.26 -13.22 -8.92
C ASN A 79 18.29 -13.73 -7.85
N GLN A 80 17.24 -14.45 -8.28
CA GLN A 80 16.18 -14.93 -7.39
C GLN A 80 16.67 -16.00 -6.40
N VAL A 81 17.65 -16.84 -6.75
CA VAL A 81 18.21 -17.87 -5.86
C VAL A 81 18.90 -17.27 -4.63
N ASN A 82 19.43 -16.07 -4.74
CA ASN A 82 20.11 -15.39 -3.64
C ASN A 82 19.14 -14.65 -2.71
N LEU A 83 17.85 -14.62 -3.05
CA LEU A 83 16.86 -13.93 -2.22
C LEU A 83 16.60 -14.71 -0.93
N PRO A 84 16.48 -14.00 0.21
CA PRO A 84 16.26 -14.64 1.49
C PRO A 84 14.89 -15.28 1.60
N ARG A 85 14.77 -16.29 2.46
CA ARG A 85 13.46 -16.85 2.79
C ARG A 85 12.65 -15.87 3.64
N VAL A 86 11.37 -15.73 3.31
CA VAL A 86 10.40 -14.94 4.07
C VAL A 86 9.25 -15.83 4.53
N THR A 87 8.97 -15.83 5.85
CA THR A 87 7.72 -16.39 6.37
C THR A 87 6.68 -15.29 6.53
N VAL A 88 5.53 -15.47 5.93
CA VAL A 88 4.37 -14.58 6.02
C VAL A 88 3.43 -15.12 7.10
N VAL A 89 3.13 -14.33 8.12
CA VAL A 89 2.23 -14.69 9.22
C VAL A 89 0.95 -13.87 9.12
N MET A 90 -0.17 -14.56 8.91
CA MET A 90 -1.50 -13.96 8.69
C MET A 90 -2.47 -14.39 9.79
N PRO A 91 -2.67 -13.57 10.83
CA PRO A 91 -3.76 -13.78 11.79
C PRO A 91 -5.11 -13.59 11.12
N LEU A 92 -5.97 -14.60 11.25
CA LEU A 92 -7.32 -14.59 10.68
C LEU A 92 -8.38 -14.61 11.78
N LYS A 93 -9.54 -14.02 11.49
CA LYS A 93 -10.74 -14.15 12.30
C LYS A 93 -12.01 -14.01 11.46
N GLY A 94 -12.87 -15.02 11.49
CA GLY A 94 -14.13 -15.00 10.75
C GLY A 94 -13.94 -15.04 9.22
N PHE A 95 -15.03 -14.86 8.47
CA PHE A 95 -14.99 -14.90 7.01
C PHE A 95 -15.95 -13.85 6.43
N GLY A 96 -15.38 -12.81 5.84
CA GLY A 96 -16.10 -11.74 5.15
C GLY A 96 -16.10 -11.89 3.63
N GLU A 97 -16.85 -11.02 2.95
CA GLU A 97 -17.10 -11.08 1.50
C GLU A 97 -15.82 -10.97 0.66
N HIS A 98 -14.84 -10.19 1.11
CA HIS A 98 -13.61 -9.91 0.34
C HIS A 98 -12.40 -10.75 0.77
N ASN A 99 -12.50 -11.51 1.87
CA ASN A 99 -11.38 -12.26 2.44
C ASN A 99 -10.75 -13.22 1.43
N LEU A 100 -11.55 -14.01 0.70
CA LEU A 100 -11.01 -14.98 -0.26
C LEU A 100 -10.16 -14.31 -1.35
N HIS A 101 -10.59 -13.14 -1.84
CA HIS A 101 -9.85 -12.39 -2.84
C HIS A 101 -8.57 -11.77 -2.26
N ASN A 102 -8.65 -11.24 -1.05
CA ASN A 102 -7.50 -10.69 -0.33
C ASN A 102 -6.44 -11.76 -0.08
N TRP A 103 -6.82 -12.90 0.51
CA TRP A 103 -5.92 -14.03 0.77
C TRP A 103 -5.32 -14.59 -0.51
N ARG A 104 -6.10 -14.68 -1.59
CA ARG A 104 -5.56 -15.06 -2.91
C ARG A 104 -4.48 -14.06 -3.37
N SER A 105 -4.72 -12.76 -3.25
CA SER A 105 -3.70 -11.75 -3.62
C SER A 105 -2.43 -11.83 -2.78
N GLN A 106 -2.54 -12.24 -1.51
CA GLN A 106 -1.42 -12.37 -0.58
C GLN A 106 -0.53 -13.58 -0.91
N ILE A 107 -1.13 -14.72 -1.32
CA ILE A 107 -0.38 -15.93 -1.67
C ILE A 107 0.16 -15.93 -3.10
N THR A 108 -0.42 -15.15 -4.02
CA THR A 108 0.06 -15.03 -5.42
C THR A 108 1.11 -13.93 -5.58
N SER A 109 2.17 -14.00 -4.77
CA SER A 109 3.32 -13.08 -4.87
C SER A 109 4.19 -13.40 -6.08
N LEU A 110 4.87 -12.38 -6.62
CA LEU A 110 5.89 -12.52 -7.67
C LEU A 110 7.32 -12.43 -7.11
N TYR A 111 7.47 -12.53 -5.79
CA TYR A 111 8.78 -12.70 -5.16
C TYR A 111 9.33 -14.10 -5.49
N GLY A 112 10.51 -14.17 -6.10
CA GLY A 112 11.11 -15.45 -6.52
C GLY A 112 12.01 -16.12 -5.48
N GLY A 113 12.19 -15.52 -4.30
CA GLY A 113 12.81 -16.19 -3.16
C GLY A 113 11.85 -17.16 -2.46
N PRO A 114 12.33 -17.99 -1.52
CA PRO A 114 11.48 -18.96 -0.83
C PRO A 114 10.44 -18.26 0.06
N LEU A 115 9.16 -18.65 -0.09
CA LEU A 115 8.05 -18.15 0.72
C LEU A 115 7.42 -19.27 1.54
N GLU A 116 7.05 -18.96 2.77
CA GLU A 116 6.18 -19.79 3.60
C GLU A 116 4.99 -18.94 4.08
N PHE A 117 3.77 -19.43 3.93
CA PHE A 117 2.56 -18.73 4.39
C PHE A 117 1.92 -19.46 5.57
N LEU A 118 1.83 -18.78 6.71
CA LEU A 118 1.20 -19.30 7.93
C LEU A 118 -0.11 -18.56 8.19
N PHE A 119 -1.22 -19.26 7.96
CA PHE A 119 -2.57 -18.79 8.28
C PHE A 119 -2.89 -19.16 9.72
N MET A 120 -2.94 -18.15 10.60
CA MET A 120 -3.06 -18.34 12.03
C MET A 120 -4.51 -18.20 12.47
N LEU A 121 -5.07 -19.24 13.06
CA LEU A 121 -6.44 -19.29 13.57
C LEU A 121 -6.46 -19.59 15.06
N GLU A 122 -7.49 -19.11 15.73
CA GLU A 122 -7.73 -19.44 17.14
C GLU A 122 -8.16 -20.90 17.30
N SER A 123 -9.07 -21.38 16.44
CA SER A 123 -9.64 -22.73 16.50
C SER A 123 -10.13 -23.23 15.14
N THR A 124 -10.42 -24.53 15.05
CA THR A 124 -11.00 -25.16 13.86
C THR A 124 -12.45 -24.77 13.60
N GLU A 125 -13.15 -24.26 14.61
CA GLU A 125 -14.55 -23.80 14.51
C GLU A 125 -14.65 -22.39 13.92
N ASP A 126 -13.52 -21.69 13.72
CA ASP A 126 -13.54 -20.38 13.10
C ASP A 126 -13.98 -20.47 11.63
N PRO A 127 -14.93 -19.63 11.17
CA PRO A 127 -15.40 -19.65 9.79
C PRO A 127 -14.28 -19.54 8.73
N ALA A 128 -13.16 -18.88 9.04
CA ALA A 128 -12.01 -18.81 8.14
C ALA A 128 -11.36 -20.18 7.88
N TYR A 129 -11.43 -21.13 8.82
CA TYR A 129 -10.73 -22.41 8.71
C TYR A 129 -11.11 -23.16 7.43
N HIS A 130 -12.41 -23.31 7.18
CA HIS A 130 -12.92 -24.00 6.00
C HIS A 130 -12.63 -23.24 4.71
N ALA A 131 -12.75 -21.91 4.74
CA ALA A 131 -12.51 -21.06 3.57
C ALA A 131 -11.04 -21.10 3.13
N VAL A 132 -10.10 -20.97 4.07
CA VAL A 132 -8.66 -21.07 3.80
C VAL A 132 -8.28 -22.50 3.42
N SER A 133 -8.81 -23.52 4.09
CA SER A 133 -8.55 -24.91 3.70
C SER A 133 -8.88 -25.19 2.24
N ARG A 134 -10.02 -24.66 1.77
CA ARG A 134 -10.42 -24.74 0.37
C ARG A 134 -9.48 -23.95 -0.53
N LEU A 135 -9.14 -22.71 -0.16
CA LEU A 135 -8.19 -21.89 -0.93
C LEU A 135 -6.85 -22.62 -1.09
N LEU A 136 -6.27 -23.14 -0.01
CA LEU A 136 -4.98 -23.85 -0.06
C LEU A 136 -5.05 -25.14 -0.86
N SER A 137 -6.21 -25.81 -0.92
CA SER A 137 -6.37 -26.99 -1.79
C SER A 137 -6.27 -26.65 -3.28
N GLU A 138 -6.58 -25.41 -3.68
CA GLU A 138 -6.45 -24.94 -5.07
C GLU A 138 -4.98 -24.69 -5.47
N PHE A 139 -4.07 -24.51 -4.50
CA PHE A 139 -2.66 -24.14 -4.72
C PHE A 139 -1.66 -25.13 -4.08
N LYS A 140 -2.12 -26.34 -3.74
CA LYS A 140 -1.39 -27.29 -2.87
C LYS A 140 0.04 -27.63 -3.35
N ASP A 141 0.28 -27.57 -4.66
CA ASP A 141 1.58 -27.89 -5.27
C ASP A 141 2.37 -26.64 -5.69
N ASP A 142 1.75 -25.46 -5.63
CA ASP A 142 2.33 -24.19 -6.11
C ASP A 142 2.91 -23.34 -4.97
N ILE A 143 2.42 -23.50 -3.73
CA ILE A 143 2.82 -22.67 -2.59
C ILE A 143 3.10 -23.50 -1.32
N ASP A 144 4.08 -23.09 -0.51
CA ASP A 144 4.25 -23.60 0.87
C ASP A 144 3.35 -22.81 1.82
N ALA A 145 2.16 -23.34 2.08
CA ALA A 145 1.17 -22.70 2.94
C ALA A 145 0.56 -23.67 3.94
N LYS A 146 0.40 -23.22 5.19
CA LYS A 146 -0.08 -24.03 6.32
C LYS A 146 -1.10 -23.27 7.14
N ILE A 147 -2.11 -23.98 7.62
CA ILE A 147 -3.04 -23.48 8.64
C ILE A 147 -2.51 -23.90 10.01
N ILE A 148 -2.35 -22.95 10.93
CA ILE A 148 -1.91 -23.19 12.29
C ILE A 148 -2.99 -22.75 13.26
N VAL A 149 -3.43 -23.67 14.11
CA VAL A 149 -4.35 -23.38 15.21
C VAL A 149 -3.51 -22.98 16.43
N ALA A 150 -3.54 -21.69 16.76
CA ALA A 150 -2.79 -21.09 17.86
C ALA A 150 -3.46 -21.27 19.23
N GLY A 151 -4.75 -21.61 19.27
CA GLY A 151 -5.55 -21.67 20.49
C GLY A 151 -5.95 -20.28 21.01
N LEU A 152 -6.73 -20.28 22.09
CA LEU A 152 -7.19 -19.05 22.75
C LEU A 152 -6.06 -18.34 23.49
N SER A 153 -5.97 -17.02 23.30
CA SER A 153 -5.08 -16.16 24.07
C SER A 153 -5.55 -16.04 25.53
N THR A 154 -4.60 -15.96 26.46
CA THR A 154 -4.86 -15.78 27.90
C THR A 154 -4.27 -14.50 28.49
N THR A 155 -3.26 -13.91 27.84
CA THR A 155 -2.48 -12.78 28.39
C THR A 155 -2.42 -11.55 27.47
N CYS A 156 -2.81 -11.68 26.20
CA CYS A 156 -2.80 -10.60 25.21
C CYS A 156 -4.00 -10.69 24.26
N SER A 157 -4.07 -9.82 23.24
CA SER A 157 -5.12 -9.96 22.22
C SER A 157 -4.90 -11.21 21.37
N GLN A 158 -5.98 -11.76 20.81
CA GLN A 158 -5.91 -12.95 19.97
C GLN A 158 -4.99 -12.74 18.74
N LYS A 159 -4.98 -11.53 18.17
CA LYS A 159 -4.11 -11.18 17.03
C LYS A 159 -2.64 -11.29 17.40
N ILE A 160 -2.24 -10.72 18.55
CA ILE A 160 -0.84 -10.78 19.01
C ILE A 160 -0.44 -12.21 19.36
N HIS A 161 -1.31 -12.98 20.04
CA HIS A 161 -1.07 -14.39 20.34
C HIS A 161 -0.81 -15.21 19.06
N ASN A 162 -1.68 -15.03 18.05
CA ASN A 162 -1.52 -15.68 16.75
C ASN A 162 -0.19 -15.31 16.08
N GLN A 163 0.23 -14.04 16.14
CA GLN A 163 1.51 -13.60 15.57
C GLN A 163 2.70 -14.25 16.28
N LEU A 164 2.68 -14.30 17.62
CA LEU A 164 3.74 -14.91 18.42
C LEU A 164 3.88 -16.41 18.11
N VAL A 165 2.77 -17.15 18.10
CA VAL A 165 2.77 -18.58 17.72
C VAL A 165 3.25 -18.76 16.28
N GLY A 166 2.88 -17.85 15.37
CA GLY A 166 3.37 -17.86 13.99
C GLY A 166 4.90 -17.78 13.90
N VAL A 167 5.52 -16.86 14.65
CA VAL A 167 6.98 -16.74 14.73
C VAL A 167 7.63 -17.99 15.34
N GLU A 168 7.02 -18.61 16.35
CA GLU A 168 7.56 -19.86 16.92
C GLU A 168 7.54 -21.02 15.91
N LYS A 169 6.51 -21.06 15.05
CA LYS A 169 6.26 -22.11 14.06
C LYS A 169 6.87 -21.85 12.70
N MET A 170 7.41 -20.66 12.45
CA MET A 170 8.05 -20.32 11.18
C MET A 170 9.22 -21.25 10.85
N HIS A 171 9.48 -21.38 9.55
CA HIS A 171 10.64 -22.08 9.03
C HIS A 171 11.93 -21.54 9.65
N LYS A 172 12.82 -22.43 10.11
CA LYS A 172 14.03 -22.03 10.87
C LYS A 172 15.08 -21.28 10.05
N GLU A 173 15.01 -21.41 8.73
CA GLU A 173 15.86 -20.68 7.79
C GLU A 173 15.26 -19.35 7.31
N SER A 174 14.07 -18.97 7.79
CA SER A 174 13.48 -17.68 7.42
C SER A 174 14.32 -16.55 8.01
N LYS A 175 14.87 -15.70 7.12
CA LYS A 175 15.63 -14.51 7.52
C LYS A 175 14.68 -13.40 7.96
N TYR A 176 13.53 -13.28 7.28
CA TYR A 176 12.53 -12.26 7.56
C TYR A 176 11.17 -12.87 7.87
N VAL A 177 10.41 -12.15 8.68
CA VAL A 177 9.00 -12.43 8.96
C VAL A 177 8.19 -11.24 8.51
N LEU A 178 7.17 -11.49 7.70
CA LEU A 178 6.21 -10.48 7.26
C LEU A 178 4.87 -10.72 7.97
N PHE A 179 4.45 -9.79 8.80
CA PHE A 179 3.10 -9.81 9.38
C PHE A 179 2.14 -9.13 8.41
N LEU A 180 1.06 -9.83 8.04
CA LEU A 180 0.00 -9.30 7.18
C LEU A 180 -1.35 -9.43 7.86
N ASP A 181 -2.18 -8.41 7.67
CA ASP A 181 -3.59 -8.43 8.06
C ASP A 181 -4.42 -9.19 7.02
N ASP A 182 -5.57 -9.71 7.42
CA ASP A 182 -6.40 -10.58 6.57
C ASP A 182 -7.33 -9.80 5.61
N ASP A 183 -7.45 -8.49 5.83
CA ASP A 183 -8.34 -7.58 5.11
C ASP A 183 -7.62 -6.73 4.04
N VAL A 184 -6.31 -6.90 3.85
CA VAL A 184 -5.52 -6.15 2.86
C VAL A 184 -5.35 -6.90 1.54
N ARG A 185 -5.38 -6.15 0.42
CA ARG A 185 -4.93 -6.64 -0.89
C ARG A 185 -3.48 -6.29 -1.10
N LEU A 186 -2.68 -7.27 -1.49
CA LEU A 186 -1.24 -7.08 -1.67
C LEU A 186 -0.90 -6.94 -3.16
N HIS A 187 -0.03 -5.99 -3.50
CA HIS A 187 0.54 -5.93 -4.85
C HIS A 187 1.53 -7.09 -5.00
N PRO A 188 1.59 -7.78 -6.16
CA PRO A 188 2.45 -8.96 -6.32
C PRO A 188 3.95 -8.72 -6.04
N GLY A 189 4.41 -7.46 -6.18
CA GLY A 189 5.79 -7.06 -5.89
C GLY A 189 6.06 -6.61 -4.45
N SER A 190 5.06 -6.54 -3.58
CA SER A 190 5.21 -5.93 -2.24
C SER A 190 6.25 -6.64 -1.38
N ILE A 191 6.26 -7.98 -1.36
CA ILE A 191 7.24 -8.75 -0.57
C ILE A 191 8.66 -8.47 -1.09
N GLY A 192 8.85 -8.50 -2.40
CA GLY A 192 10.15 -8.21 -3.02
C GLY A 192 10.64 -6.80 -2.73
N ALA A 193 9.77 -5.79 -2.81
CA ALA A 193 10.14 -4.41 -2.50
C ALA A 193 10.55 -4.22 -1.04
N LEU A 194 9.82 -4.82 -0.09
CA LEU A 194 10.18 -4.77 1.33
C LEU A 194 11.52 -5.47 1.60
N THR A 195 11.69 -6.67 1.05
CA THR A 195 12.92 -7.43 1.24
C THR A 195 14.13 -6.77 0.58
N ALA A 196 13.99 -6.20 -0.61
CA ALA A 196 15.09 -5.54 -1.31
C ALA A 196 15.65 -4.35 -0.50
N GLU A 197 14.80 -3.53 0.11
CA GLU A 197 15.25 -2.41 0.95
C GLU A 197 15.91 -2.87 2.25
N MET A 198 15.41 -3.96 2.85
CA MET A 198 16.02 -4.58 4.04
C MET A 198 17.39 -5.21 3.73
N GLU A 199 17.58 -5.82 2.55
CA GLU A 199 18.87 -6.38 2.13
C GLU A 199 19.88 -5.29 1.78
N LYS A 200 19.41 -4.18 1.19
CA LYS A 200 20.25 -3.02 0.84
C LYS A 200 20.79 -2.29 2.06
N ASN A 201 20.03 -2.25 3.15
CA ASN A 201 20.38 -1.55 4.39
C ASN A 201 20.31 -2.54 5.58
N PRO A 202 21.37 -3.35 5.82
CA PRO A 202 21.36 -4.41 6.82
C PRO A 202 21.16 -3.94 8.28
N GLU A 203 21.30 -2.66 8.56
CA GLU A 203 21.03 -2.03 9.85
C GLU A 203 19.54 -1.91 10.17
N ILE A 204 18.67 -2.00 9.15
CA ILE A 204 17.22 -1.93 9.35
C ILE A 204 16.74 -3.24 9.98
N PHE A 205 16.23 -3.13 11.21
CA PHE A 205 15.65 -4.28 11.92
C PHE A 205 14.17 -4.50 11.56
N ILE A 206 13.41 -3.42 11.38
CA ILE A 206 11.97 -3.45 11.08
C ILE A 206 11.67 -2.45 9.96
N GLN A 207 10.87 -2.88 9.00
CA GLN A 207 10.27 -2.04 7.98
C GLN A 207 8.76 -2.29 7.93
N THR A 208 8.00 -1.27 7.56
CA THR A 208 6.55 -1.35 7.37
C THR A 208 6.17 -0.82 6.00
N GLY A 209 5.13 -1.40 5.40
CA GLY A 209 4.44 -0.79 4.27
C GLY A 209 3.35 0.13 4.81
N TYR A 210 3.16 1.29 4.17
CA TYR A 210 2.01 2.16 4.43
C TYR A 210 1.03 2.05 3.26
N PRO A 211 -0.28 1.89 3.51
CA PRO A 211 -1.26 2.06 2.45
C PRO A 211 -1.17 3.49 1.95
N LEU A 212 -0.89 3.65 0.66
CA LEU A 212 -0.90 4.94 0.01
C LEU A 212 -2.17 5.03 -0.81
N ASP A 213 -3.12 5.85 -0.37
CA ASP A 213 -4.29 6.18 -1.17
C ASP A 213 -3.81 6.90 -2.43
N LEU A 214 -3.85 6.20 -3.58
CA LEU A 214 -3.49 6.77 -4.87
C LEU A 214 -4.62 7.70 -5.31
N PRO A 215 -4.47 9.02 -5.21
CA PRO A 215 -5.59 9.89 -5.44
C PRO A 215 -5.69 10.12 -6.95
N SER A 216 -6.86 10.56 -7.43
CA SER A 216 -7.05 10.88 -8.85
C SER A 216 -5.97 11.88 -9.32
N GLY A 217 -5.60 11.92 -10.60
CA GLY A 217 -4.56 12.86 -11.09
C GLY A 217 -4.91 14.36 -10.98
N SER A 218 -5.99 14.73 -10.28
CA SER A 218 -6.51 16.09 -10.12
C SER A 218 -5.73 16.91 -9.09
N LEU A 219 -5.91 18.24 -9.15
CA LEU A 219 -5.30 19.16 -8.19
C LEU A 219 -5.81 18.91 -6.75
N GLY A 220 -7.11 18.66 -6.57
CA GLY A 220 -7.67 18.40 -5.24
C GLY A 220 -7.09 17.13 -4.60
N SER A 221 -6.89 16.10 -5.42
CA SER A 221 -6.21 14.87 -5.03
C SER A 221 -4.73 15.08 -4.67
N TYR A 222 -4.02 15.95 -5.38
CA TYR A 222 -2.66 16.34 -5.02
C TYR A 222 -2.59 17.08 -3.68
N CYS A 223 -3.53 18.00 -3.41
CA CYS A 223 -3.58 18.69 -2.13
C CYS A 223 -3.82 17.74 -0.95
N ILE A 224 -4.68 16.72 -1.14
CA ILE A 224 -4.90 15.66 -0.13
C ILE A 224 -3.61 14.88 0.09
N TYR A 225 -2.88 14.55 -0.98
CA TYR A 225 -1.61 13.82 -0.90
C TYR A 225 -0.55 14.57 -0.08
N GLU A 226 -0.31 15.84 -0.39
CA GLU A 226 0.63 16.68 0.34
C GLU A 226 0.27 16.79 1.83
N TYR A 227 -1.02 16.81 2.16
CA TYR A 227 -1.46 16.82 3.56
C TYR A 227 -1.18 15.50 4.30
N HIS A 228 -1.30 14.35 3.64
CA HIS A 228 -1.08 13.04 4.27
C HIS A 228 0.40 12.64 4.37
N MET A 229 1.28 13.24 3.57
CA MET A 229 2.71 12.91 3.49
C MET A 229 3.62 13.82 4.33
N VAL A 230 3.08 14.90 4.90
CA VAL A 230 3.76 15.87 5.79
C VAL A 230 3.40 15.58 7.24
#